data_AF-A0A1B6LVM6-F1
#
_entry.id   AF-A0A1B6LVM6-F1
#
_cell.length_a   1.000
_cell.length_b   1.000
_cell.length_c   1.000
_cell.angle_alpha   90.00
_cell.angle_beta   90.00
_cell.angle_gamma   90.00
#
_symmetry.space_group_name_H-M   'P 1'
#
loop_
_entity.id
_entity.type
_entity.pdbx_description
1 polymer ?
#
loop_
_entity_poly.entity_id
_entity_poly.type
_entity_poly.pdbx_seq_one_letter_code
_entity_poly.pdbx_strand_id
1 'polypeptide(L)'
;MGYINVNSLEPDRNTKKLNDILLWNYITRLTLPPTRITPTTLSSIDFICSNQRRRLKTEVLHAGIADHTAQLCEFQIQGKISCNISTMGRVLNKRNIDSIKEALE
;
A
#
# COMPACT_ATOMS: atom_id res chain seq x y z
N MET A 1 4.42 -5.51 -5.70
CA MET A 1 3.44 -6.60 -5.82
C MET A 1 3.31 -6.94 -7.29
N GLY A 2 2.95 -8.17 -7.66
CA GLY A 2 2.75 -8.53 -9.05
C GLY A 2 2.86 -10.03 -9.33
N TYR A 3 2.68 -10.38 -10.60
CA TYR A 3 2.77 -11.74 -11.12
C TYR A 3 4.18 -12.00 -11.66
N ILE A 4 4.88 -13.01 -11.13
CA ILE A 4 6.25 -13.35 -11.53
C ILE A 4 6.41 -14.79 -12.01
N ASN A 5 5.37 -15.62 -11.89
CA ASN A 5 5.36 -17.02 -12.30
C ASN A 5 6.47 -17.88 -11.63
N VAL A 6 6.81 -17.59 -10.38
CA VAL A 6 7.76 -18.36 -9.56
C VAL A 6 7.07 -18.82 -8.29
N ASN A 7 6.82 -20.13 -8.19
CA ASN A 7 6.03 -20.72 -7.11
C ASN A 7 6.78 -20.68 -5.77
N SER A 8 6.21 -20.02 -4.75
CA SER A 8 6.80 -20.00 -3.42
C SER A 8 6.37 -21.18 -2.52
N LEU A 9 5.36 -21.97 -2.93
CA LEU A 9 4.92 -23.14 -2.16
C LEU A 9 5.82 -24.35 -2.39
N GLU A 10 6.42 -24.44 -3.58
CA GLU A 10 7.34 -25.50 -3.99
C GLU A 10 8.65 -24.86 -4.49
N PRO A 11 9.57 -24.52 -3.58
CA PRO A 11 10.79 -23.79 -3.94
C PRO A 11 11.70 -24.59 -4.86
N ASP A 12 12.08 -23.96 -5.98
CA ASP A 12 12.99 -24.51 -6.98
C ASP A 12 14.26 -23.64 -7.14
N ARG A 13 15.07 -23.94 -8.16
CA ARG A 13 16.26 -23.16 -8.49
C ARG A 13 15.92 -21.70 -8.81
N ASN A 14 14.79 -21.44 -9.47
CA ASN A 14 14.36 -20.08 -9.80
C ASN A 14 13.95 -19.30 -8.55
N THR A 15 13.28 -19.97 -7.62
CA THR A 15 12.90 -19.41 -6.31
C THR A 15 14.13 -18.98 -5.53
N LYS A 16 15.17 -19.85 -5.48
CA LYS A 16 16.44 -19.50 -4.82
C LYS A 16 17.10 -18.30 -5.49
N LYS A 17 17.26 -18.32 -6.82
CA LYS A 17 17.87 -17.21 -7.58
C LYS A 17 17.13 -15.88 -7.34
N LEU A 18 15.81 -15.91 -7.34
CA LEU A 18 14.98 -14.73 -7.08
C LEU A 18 15.20 -14.21 -5.66
N ASN A 19 15.15 -15.09 -4.66
CA ASN A 19 15.34 -14.71 -3.27
C ASN A 19 16.74 -14.13 -3.02
N ASP A 20 17.77 -14.69 -3.66
CA ASP A 20 19.15 -14.17 -3.58
C ASP A 20 19.23 -12.74 -4.15
N ILE A 21 18.65 -12.50 -5.34
CA ILE A 21 18.61 -11.16 -5.95
C ILE A 21 17.86 -10.16 -5.07
N LEU A 22 16.70 -10.54 -4.51
CA LEU A 22 15.93 -9.68 -3.63
C LEU A 22 16.72 -9.33 -2.36
N LEU A 23 17.40 -10.32 -1.76
CA LEU A 23 18.18 -10.15 -0.55
C LEU A 23 19.36 -9.20 -0.76
N TRP A 24 20.03 -9.27 -1.91
CA TRP A 24 21.10 -8.33 -2.29
C TRP A 24 20.62 -6.87 -2.34
N ASN A 25 19.33 -6.66 -2.58
CA ASN A 25 18.68 -5.35 -2.60
C ASN A 25 17.97 -5.00 -1.29
N TYR A 26 18.26 -5.72 -0.19
CA TYR A 26 17.60 -5.58 1.11
C TYR A 26 16.07 -5.75 1.08
N ILE A 27 15.57 -6.50 0.10
CA ILE A 27 14.16 -6.79 -0.08
C ILE A 27 13.92 -8.25 0.26
N THR A 28 12.81 -8.55 0.93
CA THR A 28 12.39 -9.92 1.19
C THR A 28 11.02 -10.17 0.56
N ARG A 29 10.84 -11.37 -0.01
CA ARG A 29 9.53 -11.85 -0.44
C ARG A 29 8.74 -12.30 0.79
N LEU A 30 7.49 -11.84 0.90
CA LEU A 30 6.56 -12.30 1.93
C LEU A 30 6.05 -13.69 1.55
N THR A 31 5.90 -14.56 2.55
CA THR A 31 5.24 -15.85 2.40
C THR A 31 3.74 -15.60 2.26
N LEU A 32 3.18 -15.95 1.11
CA LEU A 32 1.75 -15.83 0.81
C LEU A 32 1.10 -17.22 0.75
N PRO A 33 -0.20 -17.33 1.07
CA PRO A 33 -0.98 -18.52 0.71
C PRO A 33 -1.10 -18.64 -0.82
N PRO A 34 -1.67 -19.74 -1.36
CA PRO A 34 -1.85 -19.90 -2.80
C PRO A 34 -2.52 -18.69 -3.44
N THR A 35 -1.89 -18.15 -4.49
CA THR A 35 -2.38 -16.96 -5.21
C THR A 35 -3.03 -17.31 -6.55
N ARG A 36 -2.83 -18.54 -7.02
CA ARG A 36 -3.55 -19.14 -8.14
C ARG A 36 -4.06 -20.51 -7.73
N ILE A 37 -5.37 -20.69 -7.87
CA ILE A 37 -6.14 -21.86 -7.47
C ILE A 37 -6.91 -22.33 -8.68
N THR A 38 -6.56 -23.50 -9.19
CA THR A 38 -7.30 -24.20 -10.25
C THR A 38 -7.94 -25.46 -9.65
N PRO A 39 -8.83 -26.17 -10.38
CA PRO A 39 -9.43 -27.40 -9.86
C PRO A 39 -8.43 -28.49 -9.44
N THR A 40 -7.22 -28.48 -10.01
CA THR A 40 -6.22 -29.54 -9.79
C THR A 40 -4.91 -29.05 -9.17
N THR A 41 -4.67 -27.74 -9.09
CA THR A 41 -3.39 -27.19 -8.60
C THR A 41 -3.56 -25.94 -7.74
N LEU A 42 -2.63 -25.79 -6.79
CA LEU A 42 -2.48 -24.64 -5.92
C LEU A 42 -1.06 -24.09 -6.07
N SER A 43 -0.91 -22.83 -6.42
CA SER A 43 0.42 -22.21 -6.58
C SER A 43 0.44 -20.79 -6.04
N SER A 44 1.59 -20.36 -5.51
CA SER A 44 1.82 -18.98 -5.08
C SER A 44 2.83 -18.33 -6.02
N ILE A 45 2.31 -17.81 -7.12
CA ILE A 45 3.09 -17.30 -8.26
C ILE A 45 3.03 -15.77 -8.40
N ASP A 46 2.20 -15.15 -7.59
CA ASP A 46 2.25 -13.72 -7.30
C ASP A 46 3.17 -13.46 -6.10
N PHE A 47 3.66 -12.24 -5.98
CA PHE A 47 4.56 -11.86 -4.89
C PHE A 47 4.24 -10.50 -4.26
N ILE A 48 4.53 -10.42 -2.97
CA ILE A 48 4.64 -9.15 -2.25
C ILE A 48 6.06 -9.13 -1.71
N CYS A 49 6.80 -8.08 -2.02
CA CYS A 49 8.19 -7.93 -1.62
C CYS A 49 8.37 -6.58 -0.92
N SER A 50 9.16 -6.55 0.15
CA SER A 50 9.44 -5.32 0.87
C SER A 50 10.72 -5.39 1.69
N ASN A 51 11.33 -4.23 1.89
CA ASN A 51 12.38 -3.99 2.87
C ASN A 51 11.81 -3.60 4.27
N GLN A 52 10.48 -3.47 4.41
CA GLN A 52 9.79 -2.96 5.60
C GLN A 52 8.67 -3.91 6.06
N ARG A 53 8.97 -5.22 6.18
CA ARG A 53 7.97 -6.27 6.46
C ARG A 53 7.10 -6.00 7.70
N ARG A 54 7.66 -5.40 8.75
CA ARG A 54 6.93 -5.11 10.01
C ARG A 54 5.80 -4.09 9.86
N ARG A 55 5.83 -3.27 8.80
CA ARG A 55 4.85 -2.21 8.56
C ARG A 55 3.77 -2.64 7.57
N LEU A 56 3.84 -3.87 7.07
CA LEU A 56 2.95 -4.41 6.07
C LEU A 56 2.01 -5.41 6.71
N LYS A 57 0.72 -5.21 6.50
CA LYS A 57 -0.31 -6.22 6.70
C LYS A 57 -0.82 -6.64 5.32
N THR A 58 -0.82 -7.94 5.07
CA THR A 58 -1.18 -8.49 3.75
C THR A 58 -2.23 -9.56 3.89
N GLU A 59 -3.14 -9.60 2.93
CA GLU A 59 -4.21 -10.59 2.87
C GLU A 59 -4.40 -11.05 1.43
N VAL A 60 -4.75 -12.32 1.26
CA VAL A 60 -5.09 -12.91 -0.04
C VAL A 60 -6.59 -13.18 -0.03
N LEU A 61 -7.29 -12.60 -1.02
CA LEU A 61 -8.75 -12.57 -1.10
C LEU A 61 -9.22 -13.39 -2.30
N HIS A 62 -10.21 -14.25 -2.10
CA HIS A 62 -10.84 -14.96 -3.22
C HIS A 62 -11.89 -14.06 -3.89
N ALA A 63 -11.54 -13.46 -5.02
CA ALA A 63 -12.43 -12.53 -5.72
C ALA A 63 -13.56 -13.23 -6.50
N GLY A 64 -13.42 -14.53 -6.79
CA GLY A 64 -14.46 -15.34 -7.48
C GLY A 64 -14.60 -15.08 -8.98
N ILE A 65 -13.70 -14.30 -9.58
CA ILE A 65 -13.74 -13.89 -11.00
C ILE A 65 -12.63 -14.50 -11.86
N ALA A 66 -11.60 -15.10 -11.25
CA ALA A 66 -10.48 -15.74 -11.94
C ALA A 66 -9.91 -16.90 -11.09
N ASP A 67 -9.02 -17.71 -11.69
CA ASP A 67 -8.20 -18.67 -10.96
C ASP A 67 -7.14 -17.98 -10.08
N HIS A 68 -6.84 -16.71 -10.32
CA HIS A 68 -6.05 -15.87 -9.44
C HIS A 68 -6.86 -15.27 -8.29
N THR A 69 -6.27 -15.27 -7.10
CA THR A 69 -6.75 -14.52 -5.93
C THR A 69 -6.32 -13.07 -6.00
N ALA A 70 -7.13 -12.16 -5.45
CA ALA A 70 -6.72 -10.77 -5.23
C ALA A 70 -5.75 -10.65 -4.05
N GLN A 71 -4.92 -9.61 -4.06
CA GLN A 71 -3.96 -9.32 -3.00
C GLN A 71 -4.25 -7.96 -2.39
N LEU A 72 -4.51 -7.93 -1.08
CA LEU A 72 -4.64 -6.70 -0.30
C LEU A 72 -3.35 -6.47 0.49
N CYS A 73 -2.89 -5.23 0.51
CA CYS A 73 -1.66 -4.82 1.19
C CYS A 73 -1.86 -3.46 1.84
N GLU A 74 -1.78 -3.44 3.16
CA GLU A 74 -1.91 -2.24 3.99
C GLU A 74 -0.52 -1.86 4.54
N PHE A 75 -0.11 -0.62 4.30
CA PHE A 75 1.14 -0.09 4.82
C PHE A 75 0.88 0.88 5.97
N GLN A 76 1.41 0.57 7.15
CA GLN A 76 1.27 1.42 8.32
C GLN A 76 2.26 2.58 8.25
N ILE A 77 1.75 3.78 7.99
CA ILE A 77 2.50 5.03 8.05
C ILE A 77 2.28 5.67 9.41
N GLN A 78 3.28 5.57 10.30
CA GLN A 78 3.31 6.40 11.50
C GLN A 78 3.87 7.77 11.11
N GLY A 79 2.97 8.74 10.96
CA GLY A 79 3.31 10.15 10.82
C GLY A 79 2.39 10.95 11.71
N LYS A 80 2.92 11.98 12.39
CA LYS A 80 2.04 13.03 12.93
C LYS A 80 1.41 13.69 11.72
N ILE A 81 0.11 13.49 11.52
CA ILE A 81 -0.65 14.37 10.65
C ILE A 81 -0.59 15.72 11.36
N SER A 82 0.30 16.62 10.92
CA SER A 82 0.23 18.01 11.34
C SER A 82 -1.03 18.56 10.67
N CYS A 83 -2.16 18.38 11.34
CA CYS A 83 -3.33 19.15 11.01
C CYS A 83 -2.98 20.58 11.44
N ASN A 84 -2.44 21.36 10.51
CA ASN A 84 -2.38 22.80 10.68
C ASN A 84 -3.83 23.26 10.63
N ILE A 85 -4.50 23.20 11.78
CA ILE A 85 -5.87 23.69 11.93
C ILE A 85 -5.78 25.19 11.70
N SER A 86 -6.09 25.64 10.49
CA SER A 86 -6.26 27.04 10.17
C SER A 86 -7.73 27.38 10.30
N THR A 87 -8.05 28.31 11.20
CA THR A 87 -9.38 28.91 11.28
C THR A 87 -9.40 30.16 10.42
N MET A 88 -10.33 30.23 9.47
CA MET A 88 -10.56 31.44 8.68
C MET A 88 -11.49 32.36 9.49
N GLY A 89 -10.96 33.48 9.98
CA GLY A 89 -11.72 34.50 10.71
C GLY A 89 -11.62 35.84 9.99
N ARG A 90 -12.73 36.59 9.95
CA ARG A 90 -12.68 37.99 9.49
C ARG A 90 -11.97 38.81 10.56
N VAL A 91 -10.91 39.53 10.18
CA VAL A 91 -10.22 40.47 11.06
C VAL A 91 -10.78 41.85 10.79
N LEU A 92 -11.58 42.39 11.71
CA LEU A 92 -12.06 43.76 11.64
C LEU A 92 -10.98 44.71 12.14
N ASN A 93 -10.68 45.74 11.36
CA ASN A 93 -9.74 46.79 11.71
C ASN A 93 -10.31 48.14 11.28
N LYS A 94 -9.74 49.23 11.80
CA LYS A 94 -10.29 50.57 11.56
C LYS A 94 -10.47 50.89 10.08
N ARG A 95 -9.50 50.50 9.24
CA ARG A 95 -9.55 50.73 7.79
C ARG A 95 -10.73 49.99 7.12
N ASN A 96 -10.92 48.70 7.42
CA ASN A 96 -12.00 47.95 6.78
C ASN A 96 -13.39 48.33 7.31
N ILE A 97 -13.50 48.77 8.56
CA ILE A 97 -14.74 49.32 9.10
C ILE A 97 -15.06 50.68 8.46
N ASP A 98 -14.08 51.55 8.31
CA ASP A 98 -14.27 52.88 7.71
C ASP A 98 -14.68 52.76 6.23
N SER A 99 -14.06 51.85 5.46
CA SER A 99 -14.46 51.55 4.07
C SER A 99 -15.88 50.97 3.97
N ILE A 100 -16.32 50.17 4.96
CA ILE A 100 -17.70 49.66 4.98
C ILE A 100 -18.69 50.78 5.27
N LYS A 101 -18.35 51.72 6.16
CA LYS A 101 -19.20 52.88 6.46
C LYS A 101 -19.37 53.77 5.23
N GLU A 102 -18.27 54.06 4.54
CA GLU A 102 -18.28 54.88 3.32
C GLU A 102 -19.10 54.22 2.19
N ALA A 103 -19.13 52.90 2.11
CA ALA A 103 -19.92 52.17 1.11
C ALA A 103 -21.43 52.07 1.45
N LEU A 104 -21.84 52.44 2.67
CA LEU A 104 -23.22 52.34 3.15
C LEU A 104 -23.92 53.71 3.30
N GLU A 105 -23.20 54.81 3.04
CA GLU A 105 -23.72 56.18 2.94
C GLU A 105 -23.89 56.59 1.46
#